data_AF-A0A6J6Z7F2-F1
#
_entry.id   AF-A0A6J6Z7F2-F1
#
_cell.length_a   1.000
_cell.length_b   1.000
_cell.length_c   1.000
_cell.angle_alpha   90.00
_cell.angle_beta   90.00
_cell.angle_gamma   90.00
#
_symmetry.space_group_name_H-M   'P 1'
#
loop_
_entity.id
_entity.type
_entity.pdbx_description
1 polymer ?
#
loop_
_entity_poly.entity_id
_entity_poly.type
_entity_poly.pdbx_seq_one_letter_code
_entity_poly.pdbx_strand_id
1 'polypeptide(L)' 'MAKTWGHDHITVNTIAYAFAADPATTRMSLVPPALGRLPIAETDIAPVIALFDSPDAHFVTGATLVLDGGIWTAL' A
#
# COMPACT_ATOMS: atom_id res chain seq x y z
N MET A 1 10.75 -6.62 11.22
CA MET A 1 11.57 -5.39 11.25
C MET A 1 11.02 -4.34 12.22
N ALA A 2 9.72 -4.01 12.23
CA ALA A 2 9.15 -2.99 13.13
C ALA A 2 9.61 -3.08 14.60
N LYS A 3 9.56 -4.27 15.22
CA LYS A 3 10.01 -4.48 16.61
C LYS A 3 11.49 -4.14 16.85
N THR A 4 12.35 -4.31 15.85
CA THR A 4 13.79 -4.05 15.94
C THR A 4 14.06 -2.55 16.06
N TRP A 5 13.33 -1.73 15.29
CA TRP A 5 13.62 -0.31 15.11
C TRP A 5 12.72 0.63 15.93
N GLY A 6 11.64 0.12 16.51
CA GLY A 6 10.67 0.96 17.23
C GLY A 6 11.25 1.70 18.44
N HIS A 7 12.31 1.20 19.07
CA HIS A 7 12.98 1.89 20.19
C HIS A 7 13.73 3.15 19.76
N ASP A 8 14.11 3.25 18.48
CA ASP A 8 14.71 4.44 17.86
C ASP A 8 13.66 5.38 17.27
N HIS A 9 12.37 5.15 17.55
CA HIS A 9 11.25 5.88 16.97
C HIS A 9 11.15 5.77 15.44
N ILE A 10 11.73 4.73 14.85
CA ILE A 10 11.60 4.43 13.42
C ILE A 10 10.39 3.53 13.20
N THR A 11 9.44 4.00 12.39
CA THR A 11 8.29 3.21 11.95
C THR A 11 8.69 2.35 10.74
N VAL A 12 8.16 1.12 10.67
CA VAL A 12 8.40 0.22 9.54
C VAL A 12 7.07 -0.38 9.11
N ASN A 13 6.65 -0.10 7.89
CA ASN A 13 5.38 -0.55 7.35
C ASN A 13 5.58 -1.19 5.97
N THR A 14 4.55 -1.86 5.47
CA THR A 14 4.54 -2.46 4.14
C THR A 14 3.43 -1.84 3.32
N ILE A 15 3.78 -1.38 2.12
CA ILE A 15 2.81 -0.92 1.11
C ILE A 15 2.70 -2.02 0.06
N ALA A 16 1.51 -2.61 -0.08
CA ALA A 16 1.22 -3.61 -1.07
C ALA A 16 0.34 -2.99 -2.17
N TYR A 17 0.70 -3.17 -3.43
CA TYR A 17 -0.09 -2.70 -4.57
C TYR A 17 0.12 -3.66 -5.75
N ALA A 18 -0.82 -3.67 -6.69
CA ALA A 18 -0.68 -4.39 -7.95
C ALA A 18 -0.42 -3.40 -9.09
N PHE A 19 0.70 -3.57 -9.81
CA PHE A 19 0.94 -2.81 -11.03
C PHE A 19 0.29 -3.51 -12.23
N ALA A 20 -0.20 -2.71 -13.18
CA ALA A 20 -0.71 -3.17 -14.47
C ALA A 20 0.35 -3.88 -15.33
N ALA A 21 1.63 -3.64 -15.07
CA ALA A 21 2.73 -4.13 -15.91
C ALA A 21 3.23 -5.53 -15.52
N ASP A 22 2.72 -6.14 -14.44
CA ASP A 22 3.07 -7.52 -14.09
C ASP A 22 2.10 -8.49 -14.79
N PRO A 23 2.57 -9.34 -15.72
CA PRO A 23 1.73 -10.37 -16.34
C PRO A 23 1.09 -11.35 -15.35
N ALA A 24 1.61 -11.43 -14.12
CA ALA A 24 1.03 -12.21 -13.04
C ALA A 24 -0.22 -11.53 -12.44
N THR A 25 -0.23 -10.20 -12.27
CA THR A 25 -1.36 -9.46 -11.68
C THR A 25 -2.57 -9.40 -12.60
N THR A 26 -2.34 -9.36 -13.92
CA THR A 26 -3.43 -9.39 -14.93
C THR A 26 -4.28 -10.67 -14.86
N ARG A 27 -3.75 -11.76 -14.29
CA ARG A 27 -4.45 -13.05 -14.19
C ARG A 27 -5.21 -13.27 -12.87
N MET A 28 -5.08 -12.38 -11.89
CA MET A 28 -5.44 -12.70 -10.49
C MET A 28 -6.80 -12.18 -10.02
N SER A 29 -7.48 -11.28 -10.74
CA SER A 29 -8.82 -10.83 -10.34
C SER A 29 -9.78 -10.74 -11.53
N LEU A 30 -10.91 -11.45 -11.44
CA LEU A 30 -12.06 -11.29 -12.33
C LEU A 30 -12.92 -10.05 -11.96
N VAL A 31 -12.67 -9.47 -10.78
CA VAL A 31 -13.36 -8.29 -10.28
C VAL A 31 -12.47 -7.06 -10.51
N PRO A 32 -12.94 -6.04 -11.26
CA PRO A 32 -12.18 -4.81 -11.42
C PRO A 32 -12.04 -4.08 -10.07
N PRO A 33 -10.98 -3.26 -9.87
CA PRO A 33 -10.90 -2.37 -8.73
C PRO A 33 -12.19 -1.57 -8.54
N ALA A 34 -12.61 -1.35 -7.30
CA ALA A 34 -13.77 -0.50 -6.97
C ALA A 34 -13.59 0.94 -7.49
N LEU A 35 -12.35 1.41 -7.57
CA LEU A 35 -12.01 2.71 -8.16
C LEU A 35 -11.94 2.71 -9.70
N GLY A 36 -12.30 1.60 -10.36
CA GLY A 36 -12.45 1.49 -11.81
C GLY A 36 -11.14 1.49 -12.62
N ARG A 37 -9.98 1.59 -11.96
CA ARG A 37 -8.66 1.58 -12.60
C ARG A 37 -7.59 1.03 -11.66
N LEU A 38 -6.47 0.62 -12.23
CA LEU A 38 -5.27 0.23 -11.48
C LEU A 38 -4.56 1.48 -10.90
N PRO A 39 -3.80 1.33 -9.80
CA PRO A 39 -3.03 2.41 -9.22
C PRO A 39 -1.85 2.82 -10.11
N ILE A 40 -1.54 4.12 -10.10
CA ILE A 40 -0.39 4.76 -10.72
C ILE A 40 0.60 5.09 -9.60
N ALA A 41 1.87 4.71 -9.75
CA ALA A 41 2.88 4.84 -8.69
C ALA A 41 3.02 6.28 -8.21
N GLU A 42 3.09 7.23 -9.14
CA GLU A 42 3.36 8.63 -8.86
C GLU A 42 2.16 9.35 -8.23
N THR A 43 0.95 9.06 -8.69
CA THR A 43 -0.23 9.83 -8.29
C THR A 43 -1.08 9.16 -7.22
N ASP A 44 -0.96 7.84 -7.04
CA ASP A 44 -1.76 7.10 -6.05
C ASP A 44 -0.92 6.51 -4.91
N ILE A 45 0.29 6.00 -5.20
CA ILE A 45 1.11 5.31 -4.20
C ILE A 45 2.03 6.28 -3.46
N ALA A 46 2.78 7.11 -4.20
CA ALA A 46 3.74 8.04 -3.62
C ALA A 46 3.13 9.01 -2.58
N PRO A 47 1.93 9.58 -2.77
CA PRO A 47 1.31 10.44 -1.75
C PRO A 47 1.01 9.70 -0.44
N VAL A 48 0.67 8.41 -0.51
CA VAL A 48 0.44 7.60 0.69
C VAL A 48 1.76 7.28 1.40
N ILE A 49 2.83 7.04 0.66
CA ILE A 49 4.18 6.90 1.26
C ILE A 49 4.56 8.20 1.99
N ALA A 50 4.30 9.36 1.38
CA ALA A 50 4.55 10.65 2.02
C ALA A 50 3.70 10.86 3.29
N LEU A 51 2.47 10.32 3.34
CA LEU A 51 1.67 10.32 4.56
C LEU A 51 2.33 9.49 5.67
N PHE A 52 2.96 8.36 5.35
CA PHE A 52 3.68 7.53 6.32
C PHE A 52 4.98 8.15 6.82
N ASP A 53 5.55 9.09 6.06
CA ASP A 53 6.69 9.92 6.48
C ASP A 53 6.24 11.14 7.31
N SER A 54 4.94 11.44 7.34
CA SER A 54 4.42 12.59 8.06
C SER A 54 4.35 12.36 9.58
N PRO A 55 4.40 13.43 10.41
CA PRO A 55 4.21 13.32 11.85
C PRO A 55 2.88 12.68 12.26
N ASP A 56 1.85 12.76 11.42
CA ASP A 56 0.53 12.20 11.73
C ASP A 56 0.54 10.66 11.74
N ALA A 57 1.51 10.05 11.07
CA ALA A 57 1.69 8.59 11.01
C ALA A 57 2.68 8.05 12.08
N HIS A 58 3.15 8.87 13.03
CA HIS A 58 4.18 8.49 14.01
C HIS A 58 3.86 7.24 14.84
N PHE A 59 2.58 6.86 14.97
CA PHE A 59 2.13 5.68 15.72
C PHE A 59 1.73 4.49 14.84
N VAL A 60 1.99 4.55 13.53
CA VAL A 60 1.71 3.48 12.58
C VAL A 60 3.00 2.72 12.31
N THR A 61 3.14 1.51 12.85
CA THR A 61 4.30 0.63 12.60
C THR A 61 3.87 -0.85 12.58
N GLY A 62 4.54 -1.65 11.76
CA GLY A 62 4.22 -3.06 11.54
C GLY A 62 2.93 -3.28 10.74
N ALA A 63 2.36 -2.24 10.16
CA ALA A 63 1.14 -2.33 9.36
C ALA A 63 1.44 -2.75 7.92
N THR A 64 0.49 -3.44 7.30
CA THR A 64 0.43 -3.62 5.85
C THR A 64 -0.77 -2.84 5.33
N LEU A 65 -0.52 -1.89 4.43
CA LEU A 65 -1.57 -1.14 3.75
C LEU A 65 -1.62 -1.57 2.29
N VAL A 66 -2.80 -2.01 1.85
CA VAL A 66 -3.03 -2.45 0.48
C VAL A 66 -3.65 -1.30 -0.33
N LEU A 67 -2.96 -0.89 -1.40
CA LEU A 67 -3.33 0.21 -2.29
C LEU A 67 -3.63 -0.32 -3.69
N ASP A 68 -4.74 -1.03 -3.83
CA ASP A 68 -5.14 -1.72 -5.07
C ASP A 68 -6.48 -1.24 -5.62
N GLY A 69 -7.02 -0.14 -5.08
CA GLY A 69 -8.33 0.37 -5.46
C GLY A 69 -9.49 -0.50 -4.98
N GLY A 70 -9.30 -1.29 -3.93
CA GLY A 70 -10.35 -2.08 -3.27
C GLY A 70 -10.50 -3.50 -3.78
N ILE A 71 -9.50 -4.05 -4.48
CA ILE A 71 -9.54 -5.44 -4.96
C ILE A 71 -9.46 -6.41 -3.78
N TRP A 72 -8.54 -6.18 -2.83
CA TRP A 72 -8.26 -7.10 -1.73
C TRP A 72 -9.45 -7.34 -0.80
N THR A 73 -10.32 -6.35 -0.62
CA THR A 73 -11.49 -6.42 0.26
C THR A 73 -12.81 -6.58 -0.47
N ALA A 74 -12.80 -6.65 -1.81
CA ALA A 74 -14.01 -6.89 -2.60
C ALA A 74 -14.41 -8.37 -2.46
N LEU A 75 -15.19 -8.67 -1.42
CA LEU A 75 -15.97 -9.89 -1.27
C LEU A 75 -17.46 -9.54 -1.37
#